data_AF-A0A661KD49-F1
#
_entry.id   AF-A0A661KD49-F1
#
_cell.length_a   1.000
_cell.length_b   1.000
_cell.length_c   1.000
_cell.angle_alpha   90.00
_cell.angle_beta   90.00
_cell.angle_gamma   90.00
#
_symmetry.space_group_name_H-M   'P 1'
#
loop_
_entity.id
_entity.type
_entity.pdbx_description
1 polymer ?
#
loop_
_entity_poly.entity_id
_entity_poly.type
_entity_poly.pdbx_seq_one_letter_code
_entity_poly.pdbx_strand_id
1 'polypeptide(L)'
;MGRRDIFDILLITFVLAIIVSFCSPARAEDESLCARVKMEIQQELTFERQAFDARMRINNGLSNITLENVSIQLDFADEDGKEVFGSSDPNDNDAIFFYRLESLKNIDDISGNGTVNPESTAEIHWLIIPAPGAAKDMPQGAMYLVGATVTYLLGGEEHKTIVAPDYIYVRPMPELFLDYFLPGDVYGDDPFTSETEPPIPFSLGVRVKNAGSGEAYEVKIDSAQPKIVSNQQGLPVHYKILSSEVNGEITDTELTVDFGQIDPGKSATARWIMSCDISGRFVDFTAYYSHSDELGGQLTSLITGTATHKLIHDVLVDLPGRDSVRDFLALDEEASYKVYESENVDTEVHDQSTLASLQQVSDNEYLLS
;
A
#
# COMPACT_ATOMS: atom_id res chain seq x y z
N MET A 1 -32.50 -78.45 -58.89
CA MET A 1 -33.81 -78.05 -58.34
C MET A 1 -33.69 -78.13 -56.82
N GLY A 2 -33.39 -77.09 -56.04
CA GLY A 2 -33.34 -75.64 -56.21
C GLY A 2 -33.46 -75.12 -54.78
N ARG A 3 -32.34 -74.88 -54.09
CA ARG A 3 -32.26 -74.53 -52.67
C ARG A 3 -32.09 -73.01 -52.57
N ARG A 4 -33.15 -72.28 -52.21
CA ARG A 4 -33.17 -70.83 -51.96
C ARG A 4 -33.94 -70.59 -50.67
N ASP A 5 -33.22 -70.49 -49.55
CA ASP A 5 -33.74 -70.04 -48.25
C ASP A 5 -32.60 -69.34 -47.49
N ILE A 6 -32.16 -68.15 -47.95
CA ILE A 6 -31.20 -67.31 -47.18
C ILE A 6 -31.50 -65.79 -47.29
N PHE A 7 -32.48 -65.33 -48.09
CA PHE A 7 -32.59 -63.89 -48.41
C PHE A 7 -33.63 -63.07 -47.64
N ASP A 8 -34.56 -63.66 -46.87
CA ASP A 8 -35.65 -62.89 -46.24
C ASP A 8 -35.53 -62.67 -44.72
N ILE A 9 -34.45 -63.12 -44.08
CA ILE A 9 -34.20 -62.85 -42.64
C ILE A 9 -33.13 -61.75 -42.43
N LEU A 10 -32.49 -61.27 -43.50
CA LEU A 10 -31.42 -60.26 -43.41
C LEU A 10 -31.91 -58.81 -43.54
N LEU A 11 -33.18 -58.58 -43.89
CA LEU A 11 -33.69 -57.21 -44.13
C LEU A 11 -34.44 -56.59 -42.94
N ILE A 12 -34.84 -57.38 -41.94
CA ILE A 12 -35.56 -56.87 -40.76
C ILE A 12 -34.60 -56.56 -39.59
N THR A 13 -33.42 -57.16 -39.56
CA THR A 13 -32.38 -56.86 -38.55
C THR A 13 -31.53 -55.63 -38.89
N PHE A 14 -31.59 -55.10 -40.11
CA PHE A 14 -30.83 -53.92 -40.49
C PHE A 14 -31.57 -52.58 -40.23
N VAL A 15 -32.89 -52.61 -40.02
CA VAL A 15 -33.68 -51.40 -39.72
C VAL A 15 -33.78 -51.12 -38.21
N LEU A 16 -33.56 -52.13 -37.35
CA LEU A 16 -33.52 -51.93 -35.89
C LEU A 16 -32.13 -51.54 -35.35
N ALA A 17 -31.09 -51.55 -36.20
CA ALA A 17 -29.72 -51.19 -35.83
C ALA A 17 -29.36 -49.72 -36.12
N ILE A 18 -30.30 -48.92 -36.66
CA ILE A 18 -30.07 -47.51 -37.04
C ILE A 18 -30.79 -46.52 -36.07
N ILE A 19 -31.42 -46.99 -34.99
CA ILE A 19 -32.14 -46.12 -34.02
C ILE A 19 -31.55 -46.18 -32.59
N VAL A 20 -30.36 -46.76 -32.39
CA VAL A 20 -29.71 -46.82 -31.06
C VAL A 20 -28.25 -46.33 -31.09
N SER A 21 -27.94 -45.32 -31.93
CA SER A 21 -26.62 -44.66 -31.95
C SER A 21 -26.66 -43.14 -31.79
N PHE A 22 -27.77 -42.58 -31.30
CA PHE A 22 -27.84 -41.16 -30.89
C PHE A 22 -28.42 -41.04 -29.49
N CYS A 23 -27.66 -41.53 -28.51
CA CYS A 23 -27.78 -41.03 -27.15
C CYS A 23 -26.39 -41.12 -26.51
N SER A 24 -25.47 -40.31 -27.03
CA SER A 24 -24.39 -39.83 -26.17
C SER A 24 -25.10 -39.11 -25.01
N PRO A 25 -24.81 -39.41 -23.73
CA PRO A 25 -25.12 -38.45 -22.71
C PRO A 25 -24.38 -37.18 -23.12
N ALA A 26 -25.12 -36.16 -23.55
CA ALA A 26 -24.62 -34.82 -23.53
C ALA A 26 -24.29 -34.56 -22.06
N ARG A 27 -23.04 -34.83 -21.67
CA ARG A 27 -22.44 -34.12 -20.56
C ARG A 27 -22.38 -32.70 -21.09
N ALA A 28 -23.42 -31.92 -20.77
CA ALA A 28 -23.20 -30.51 -20.60
C ALA A 28 -22.15 -30.43 -19.49
N GLU A 29 -20.87 -30.40 -19.86
CA GLU A 29 -19.97 -29.49 -19.16
C GLU A 29 -20.58 -28.12 -19.43
N ASP A 30 -21.51 -27.70 -18.57
CA ASP A 30 -21.57 -26.29 -18.21
C ASP A 30 -20.19 -26.02 -17.62
N GLU A 31 -19.24 -25.64 -18.48
CA GLU A 31 -18.27 -24.65 -18.10
C GLU A 31 -19.10 -23.42 -17.73
N SER A 32 -19.61 -23.43 -16.49
CA SER A 32 -20.13 -22.27 -15.79
C SER A 32 -19.11 -21.18 -16.03
N LEU A 33 -19.47 -20.28 -16.94
CA LEU A 33 -18.71 -19.11 -17.32
C LEU A 33 -18.80 -18.15 -16.14
N CYS A 34 -18.19 -18.50 -15.00
CA CYS A 34 -18.02 -17.60 -13.87
C CYS A 34 -17.42 -16.31 -14.45
N ALA A 35 -18.15 -15.20 -14.32
CA ALA A 35 -17.67 -13.90 -14.73
C ALA A 35 -16.30 -13.68 -14.09
N ARG A 36 -15.22 -13.69 -14.89
CA ARG A 36 -13.88 -13.39 -14.39
C ARG A 36 -13.77 -11.89 -14.26
N VAL A 37 -14.06 -11.38 -13.07
CA VAL A 37 -14.00 -9.96 -12.72
C VAL A 37 -12.63 -9.65 -12.13
N LYS A 38 -11.74 -8.98 -12.87
CA LYS A 38 -10.49 -8.47 -12.28
C LYS A 38 -10.77 -7.11 -11.64
N MET A 39 -10.43 -6.98 -10.36
CA MET A 39 -10.58 -5.73 -9.59
C MET A 39 -9.22 -5.10 -9.33
N GLU A 40 -9.17 -3.78 -9.27
CA GLU A 40 -8.02 -2.98 -8.87
C GLU A 40 -8.49 -1.92 -7.87
N ILE A 41 -7.80 -1.77 -6.74
CA ILE A 41 -8.15 -0.75 -5.74
C ILE A 41 -6.93 0.13 -5.52
N GLN A 42 -7.04 1.39 -5.95
CA GLN A 42 -5.99 2.36 -5.71
C GLN A 42 -6.11 2.87 -4.27
N GLN A 43 -5.02 2.76 -3.52
CA GLN A 43 -4.90 3.27 -2.15
C GLN A 43 -3.93 4.45 -2.15
N GLU A 44 -4.09 5.36 -1.21
CA GLU A 44 -3.10 6.38 -0.87
C GLU A 44 -2.91 6.37 0.65
N LEU A 45 -1.67 6.18 1.11
CA LEU A 45 -1.34 6.22 2.53
C LEU A 45 -0.67 7.55 2.87
N THR A 46 -1.15 8.21 3.92
CA THR A 46 -0.62 9.49 4.42
C THR A 46 -0.29 9.39 5.91
N PHE A 47 0.71 10.15 6.36
CA PHE A 47 1.15 10.24 7.76
C PHE A 47 2.07 11.46 7.95
N GLU A 48 2.24 11.94 9.19
CA GLU A 48 3.12 13.07 9.48
C GLU A 48 4.60 12.69 9.48
N ARG A 49 5.44 13.62 9.00
CA ARG A 49 6.88 13.43 8.87
C ARG A 49 7.67 14.52 9.55
N GLN A 50 8.87 14.17 9.98
CA GLN A 50 9.86 15.14 10.41
C GLN A 50 10.48 15.84 9.18
N ALA A 51 10.51 17.17 9.24
CA ALA A 51 11.30 18.02 8.34
C ALA A 51 11.83 19.23 9.11
N PHE A 52 12.85 19.88 8.57
CA PHE A 52 13.46 21.07 9.16
C PHE A 52 13.35 22.26 8.20
N ASP A 53 12.97 23.41 8.75
CA ASP A 53 12.94 24.69 8.05
C ASP A 53 14.28 25.41 8.30
N ALA A 54 15.12 25.48 7.26
CA ALA A 54 16.40 26.17 7.31
C ALA A 54 16.26 27.56 6.70
N ARG A 55 16.75 28.58 7.41
CA ARG A 55 16.69 29.98 6.95
C ARG A 55 18.06 30.62 6.95
N MET A 56 18.41 31.22 5.83
CA MET A 56 19.61 32.05 5.71
C MET A 56 19.25 33.48 5.35
N ARG A 57 19.99 34.42 5.93
CA ARG A 57 19.87 35.85 5.63
C ARG A 57 21.21 36.40 5.17
N ILE A 58 21.22 36.99 3.98
CA ILE A 58 22.38 37.71 3.45
C ILE A 58 22.09 39.21 3.57
N ASN A 59 22.85 39.90 4.40
CA ASN A 59 22.75 41.36 4.53
C ASN A 59 23.83 42.02 3.69
N ASN A 60 23.42 42.76 2.66
CA ASN A 60 24.32 43.67 1.94
C ASN A 60 24.26 45.06 2.58
N GLY A 61 25.19 45.32 3.49
CA GLY A 61 25.30 46.61 4.19
C GLY A 61 26.00 47.72 3.39
N LEU A 62 26.37 47.48 2.13
CA LEU A 62 27.06 48.47 1.29
C LEU A 62 26.04 49.39 0.62
N SER A 63 26.39 50.68 0.52
CA SER A 63 25.46 51.72 0.03
C SER A 63 25.32 51.80 -1.50
N ASN A 64 26.28 51.27 -2.25
CA ASN A 64 26.37 51.46 -3.70
C ASN A 64 26.95 50.27 -4.45
N ILE A 65 27.15 49.13 -3.80
CA ILE A 65 27.72 47.93 -4.42
C ILE A 65 26.72 46.78 -4.24
N THR A 66 26.32 46.19 -5.36
CA THR A 66 25.49 44.97 -5.41
C THR A 66 26.37 43.75 -5.18
N LEU A 67 25.87 42.75 -4.44
CA LEU A 67 26.46 41.41 -4.46
C LEU A 67 25.94 40.69 -5.69
N GLU A 68 26.82 40.27 -6.58
CA GLU A 68 26.47 39.62 -7.85
C GLU A 68 26.88 38.15 -7.84
N ASN A 69 26.34 37.37 -8.77
CA ASN A 69 26.63 35.94 -8.94
C ASN A 69 26.58 35.14 -7.64
N VAL A 70 25.60 35.43 -6.79
CA VAL A 70 25.43 34.72 -5.52
C VAL A 70 25.10 33.26 -5.82
N SER A 71 25.96 32.37 -5.33
CA SER A 71 25.77 30.92 -5.33
C SER A 71 25.86 30.40 -3.91
N ILE A 72 24.95 29.50 -3.55
CA ILE A 72 24.85 28.93 -2.21
C ILE A 72 24.81 27.42 -2.33
N GLN A 73 25.74 26.75 -1.67
CA GLN A 73 25.75 25.31 -1.50
C GLN A 73 25.46 24.99 -0.02
N LEU A 74 24.48 24.12 0.25
CA LEU A 74 24.27 23.60 1.59
C LEU A 74 25.32 22.53 1.90
N ASP A 75 25.85 22.60 3.12
CA ASP A 75 26.86 21.67 3.62
C ASP A 75 26.26 20.88 4.79
N PHE A 76 26.36 19.56 4.77
CA PHE A 76 25.89 18.70 5.85
C PHE A 76 27.06 17.94 6.46
N ALA A 77 27.07 17.85 7.79
CA ALA A 77 28.04 17.03 8.51
C ALA A 77 27.38 16.31 9.69
N ASP A 78 27.97 15.20 10.13
CA ASP A 78 27.56 14.53 11.37
C ASP A 78 28.09 15.26 12.63
N GLU A 79 27.82 14.69 13.81
CA GLU A 79 28.25 15.26 15.09
C GLU A 79 29.77 15.44 15.26
N ASP A 80 30.57 14.65 14.53
CA ASP A 80 32.02 14.72 14.54
C ASP A 80 32.56 15.74 13.50
N GLY A 81 31.66 16.39 12.76
CA GLY A 81 32.00 17.31 11.67
C GLY A 81 32.44 16.61 10.40
N LYS A 82 32.20 15.29 10.27
CA LYS A 82 32.46 14.57 9.04
C LYS A 82 31.33 14.84 8.05
N GLU A 83 31.72 15.20 6.83
CA GLU A 83 30.78 15.48 5.75
C GLU A 83 29.86 14.28 5.47
N VAL A 84 28.58 14.59 5.30
CA VAL A 84 27.53 13.67 4.91
C VAL A 84 26.78 14.25 3.72
N PHE A 85 26.16 13.38 2.93
CA PHE A 85 25.62 13.78 1.65
C PHE A 85 24.15 14.17 1.75
N GLY A 86 23.81 15.35 1.23
CA GLY A 86 22.44 15.78 1.00
C GLY A 86 22.22 16.03 -0.49
N SER A 87 21.01 15.79 -0.98
CA SER A 87 20.65 15.94 -2.39
C SER A 87 19.30 16.65 -2.57
N SER A 88 19.14 17.31 -3.71
CA SER A 88 17.85 17.85 -4.15
C SER A 88 17.21 17.01 -5.27
N ASP A 89 17.85 15.89 -5.66
CA ASP A 89 17.28 14.91 -6.60
C ASP A 89 16.49 13.85 -5.82
N PRO A 90 15.17 13.71 -6.04
CA PRO A 90 14.34 12.73 -5.32
C PRO A 90 14.69 11.26 -5.63
N ASN A 91 15.51 10.99 -6.63
CA ASN A 91 15.95 9.63 -7.00
C ASN A 91 17.33 9.26 -6.44
N ASP A 92 17.98 10.18 -5.70
CA ASP A 92 19.34 10.02 -5.19
C ASP A 92 19.33 9.29 -3.83
N ASN A 93 19.11 7.97 -3.88
CA ASN A 93 18.96 7.11 -2.71
C ASN A 93 20.21 6.98 -1.80
N ASP A 94 21.34 7.59 -2.19
CA ASP A 94 22.58 7.60 -1.39
C ASP A 94 22.64 8.82 -0.44
N ALA A 95 21.79 9.82 -0.63
CA ALA A 95 21.72 10.99 0.24
C ALA A 95 21.01 10.68 1.56
N ILE A 96 21.49 11.26 2.65
CA ILE A 96 20.85 11.13 3.97
C ILE A 96 19.86 12.28 4.26
N PHE A 97 19.90 13.33 3.45
CA PHE A 97 18.96 14.44 3.48
C PHE A 97 18.50 14.76 2.06
N PHE A 98 17.18 14.84 1.87
CA PHE A 98 16.60 15.58 0.76
C PHE A 98 16.48 17.05 1.16
N TYR A 99 16.84 17.99 0.29
CA TYR A 99 16.56 19.40 0.53
C TYR A 99 15.99 20.08 -0.71
N ARG A 100 15.12 21.05 -0.49
CA ARG A 100 14.55 21.88 -1.55
C ARG A 100 14.46 23.33 -1.14
N LEU A 101 14.58 24.21 -2.12
CA LEU A 101 14.37 25.63 -1.95
C LEU A 101 12.86 25.91 -1.83
N GLU A 102 12.43 26.50 -0.72
CA GLU A 102 11.03 26.85 -0.45
C GLU A 102 10.69 28.25 -0.95
N SER A 103 11.54 29.24 -0.63
CA SER A 103 11.31 30.61 -1.05
C SER A 103 12.58 31.44 -1.08
N LEU A 104 12.54 32.44 -1.95
CA LEU A 104 13.52 33.51 -2.06
C LEU A 104 12.83 34.85 -1.88
N LYS A 105 13.50 35.76 -1.19
CA LYS A 105 13.04 37.14 -1.01
C LYS A 105 14.22 38.09 -1.14
N ASN A 106 14.05 39.13 -1.97
CA ASN A 106 15.09 40.10 -2.32
C ASN A 106 16.37 39.48 -2.93
N ILE A 107 16.21 38.31 -3.55
CA ILE A 107 17.18 37.60 -4.39
C ILE A 107 16.35 36.72 -5.35
N ASP A 108 16.83 36.50 -6.55
CA ASP A 108 16.12 35.83 -7.65
C ASP A 108 16.71 34.45 -8.02
N ASP A 109 17.98 34.22 -7.72
CA ASP A 109 18.67 32.94 -7.92
C ASP A 109 19.70 32.69 -6.81
N ILE A 110 20.05 31.43 -6.58
CA ILE A 110 21.09 31.01 -5.62
C ILE A 110 22.09 30.05 -6.24
N SER A 111 22.11 29.94 -7.57
CA SER A 111 22.91 28.99 -8.35
C SER A 111 24.03 29.69 -9.13
N GLY A 112 24.37 30.93 -8.76
CA GLY A 112 25.45 31.71 -9.38
C GLY A 112 25.01 32.85 -10.29
N ASN A 113 23.70 33.14 -10.39
CA ASN A 113 23.18 34.33 -11.06
C ASN A 113 22.46 35.29 -10.10
N GLY A 114 22.39 34.94 -8.82
CA GLY A 114 21.68 35.72 -7.81
C GLY A 114 22.27 37.10 -7.59
N THR A 115 21.40 38.07 -7.29
CA THR A 115 21.83 39.43 -6.91
C THR A 115 21.23 39.87 -5.57
N VAL A 116 22.03 40.58 -4.76
CA VAL A 116 21.56 41.22 -3.52
C VAL A 116 21.91 42.71 -3.57
N ASN A 117 20.86 43.52 -3.66
CA ASN A 117 20.98 44.97 -3.84
C ASN A 117 21.69 45.66 -2.65
N PRO A 118 22.28 46.86 -2.87
CA PRO A 118 22.80 47.70 -1.80
C PRO A 118 21.76 47.95 -0.70
N GLU A 119 22.22 48.07 0.54
CA GLU A 119 21.42 48.35 1.74
C GLU A 119 20.17 47.46 1.89
N SER A 120 20.28 46.20 1.46
CA SER A 120 19.16 45.27 1.45
C SER A 120 19.51 43.94 2.13
N THR A 121 18.47 43.16 2.45
CA THR A 121 18.62 41.82 3.02
C THR A 121 17.85 40.82 2.17
N ALA A 122 18.58 39.81 1.68
CA ALA A 122 17.99 38.63 1.06
C ALA A 122 17.68 37.58 2.12
N GLU A 123 16.55 36.89 1.94
CA GLU A 123 16.12 35.77 2.78
C GLU A 123 15.92 34.54 1.89
N ILE A 124 16.53 33.42 2.29
CA ILE A 124 16.50 32.16 1.57
C ILE A 124 16.02 31.09 2.54
N HIS A 125 15.01 30.33 2.14
CA HIS A 125 14.39 29.29 2.96
C HIS A 125 14.50 27.94 2.26
N TRP A 126 14.91 26.92 2.99
CA TRP A 126 14.91 25.53 2.52
C TRP A 126 14.09 24.65 3.46
N LEU A 127 13.45 23.65 2.86
CA LEU A 127 12.92 22.49 3.57
C LEU A 127 13.94 21.36 3.46
N ILE A 128 14.31 20.79 4.60
CA ILE A 128 15.26 19.67 4.71
C ILE A 128 14.51 18.48 5.29
N ILE A 129 14.50 17.36 4.59
CA ILE A 129 13.78 16.13 4.94
C ILE A 129 14.81 15.00 5.13
N PRO A 130 14.89 14.39 6.32
CA PRO A 130 15.73 13.22 6.53
C PRO A 130 15.30 12.03 5.68
N ALA A 131 16.27 11.34 5.10
CA ALA A 131 16.06 10.05 4.46
C ALA A 131 15.97 8.91 5.51
N PRO A 132 15.38 7.75 5.17
CA PRO A 132 15.40 6.57 6.04
C PRO A 132 16.83 6.26 6.53
N GLY A 133 16.96 5.89 7.80
CA GLY A 133 18.27 5.59 8.42
C GLY A 133 19.06 6.81 8.89
N ALA A 134 18.66 8.06 8.60
CA ALA A 134 19.36 9.25 9.11
C ALA A 134 19.37 9.35 10.64
N ALA A 135 18.45 8.69 11.35
CA ALA A 135 18.48 8.61 12.82
C ALA A 135 19.56 7.65 13.37
N LYS A 136 20.26 6.89 12.50
CA LYS A 136 21.29 5.90 12.85
C LYS A 136 20.83 4.88 13.91
N ASP A 137 19.54 4.53 13.92
CA ASP A 137 18.88 3.67 14.90
C ASP A 137 19.12 4.06 16.37
N MET A 138 19.47 5.34 16.62
CA MET A 138 19.72 5.85 17.96
C MET A 138 18.40 6.27 18.62
N PRO A 139 18.02 5.73 19.80
CA PRO A 139 16.76 6.10 20.47
C PRO A 139 16.61 7.59 20.76
N GLN A 140 17.72 8.27 21.05
CA GLN A 140 17.77 9.71 21.30
C GLN A 140 17.82 10.57 20.01
N GLY A 141 17.90 9.93 18.85
CA GLY A 141 18.15 10.58 17.57
C GLY A 141 19.63 10.86 17.28
N ALA A 142 19.91 11.26 16.04
CA ALA A 142 21.25 11.60 15.57
C ALA A 142 21.38 13.12 15.36
N MET A 143 22.48 13.70 15.83
CA MET A 143 22.79 15.11 15.60
C MET A 143 23.53 15.29 14.27
N TYR A 144 23.14 16.33 13.52
CA TYR A 144 23.80 16.78 12.31
C TYR A 144 24.03 18.28 12.34
N LEU A 145 25.08 18.72 11.67
CA LEU A 145 25.42 20.11 11.43
C LEU A 145 25.01 20.49 10.01
N VAL A 146 24.27 21.59 9.88
CA VAL A 146 23.84 22.15 8.59
C VAL A 146 24.47 23.54 8.45
N GLY A 147 25.38 23.65 7.50
CA GLY A 147 26.05 24.89 7.12
C GLY A 147 25.75 25.27 5.68
N ALA A 148 26.44 26.29 5.21
CA ALA A 148 26.41 26.66 3.81
C ALA A 148 27.72 27.33 3.39
N THR A 149 28.05 27.15 2.12
CA THR A 149 29.13 27.85 1.46
C THR A 149 28.53 28.84 0.46
N VAL A 150 28.81 30.13 0.66
CA VAL A 150 28.33 31.22 -0.20
C VAL A 150 29.49 31.75 -1.02
N THR A 151 29.34 31.75 -2.35
CA THR A 151 30.23 32.45 -3.27
C THR A 151 29.49 33.61 -3.93
N TYR A 152 30.18 34.73 -4.13
CA TYR A 152 29.61 35.93 -4.74
C TYR A 152 30.70 36.84 -5.30
N LEU A 153 30.34 37.71 -6.24
CA LEU A 153 31.18 38.79 -6.74
C LEU A 153 30.89 40.09 -5.98
N LEU A 154 31.97 40.77 -5.58
CA LEU A 154 31.93 42.11 -5.00
C LEU A 154 32.84 43.03 -5.80
N GLY A 155 32.26 43.98 -6.53
CA GLY A 155 33.06 44.90 -7.36
C GLY A 155 33.89 44.20 -8.46
N GLY A 156 33.46 43.02 -8.91
CA GLY A 156 34.14 42.21 -9.92
C GLY A 156 35.16 41.19 -9.36
N GLU A 157 35.40 41.16 -8.04
CA GLU A 157 36.24 40.15 -7.40
C GLU A 157 35.39 39.06 -6.73
N GLU A 158 35.82 37.80 -6.85
CA GLU A 158 35.13 36.66 -6.23
C GLU A 158 35.49 36.52 -4.75
N HIS A 159 34.47 36.37 -3.93
CA HIS A 159 34.55 36.11 -2.51
C HIS A 159 33.84 34.80 -2.16
N LYS A 160 34.40 34.10 -1.18
CA LYS A 160 33.83 32.89 -0.60
C LYS A 160 33.68 33.08 0.91
N THR A 161 32.48 32.80 1.43
CA THR A 161 32.17 32.84 2.86
C THR A 161 31.60 31.49 3.28
N ILE A 162 32.14 30.93 4.36
CA ILE A 162 31.60 29.71 4.99
C ILE A 162 30.69 30.18 6.12
N VAL A 163 29.41 29.81 6.05
CA VAL A 163 28.41 30.09 7.07
C VAL A 163 28.64 29.13 8.22
N ALA A 164 28.67 29.65 9.45
CA ALA A 164 28.77 28.82 10.64
C ALA A 164 27.56 27.86 10.70
N PRO A 165 27.78 26.55 10.86
CA PRO A 165 26.69 25.60 10.87
C PRO A 165 25.83 25.75 12.13
N ASP A 166 24.55 25.42 12.00
CA ASP A 166 23.65 25.15 13.13
C ASP A 166 23.39 23.64 13.22
N TYR A 167 22.87 23.16 14.35
CA TYR A 167 22.61 21.74 14.55
C TYR A 167 21.13 21.39 14.47
N ILE A 168 20.86 20.19 13.95
CA ILE A 168 19.54 19.55 13.92
C ILE A 168 19.61 18.17 14.58
N TYR A 169 18.48 17.72 15.14
CA TYR A 169 18.34 16.39 15.74
C TYR A 169 17.31 15.57 14.96
N VAL A 170 17.77 14.55 14.26
CA VAL A 170 16.93 13.60 13.51
C VAL A 170 16.47 12.51 14.47
N ARG A 171 15.16 12.40 14.71
CA ARG A 171 14.59 11.37 15.59
C ARG A 171 14.42 10.06 14.84
N PRO A 172 14.33 8.91 15.55
CA PRO A 172 13.92 7.65 14.95
C PRO A 172 12.66 7.80 14.09
N MET A 173 12.64 7.14 12.95
CA MET A 173 11.56 7.20 11.98
C MET A 173 10.77 5.88 11.99
N PRO A 174 9.47 5.92 11.68
CA PRO A 174 8.70 4.71 11.42
C PRO A 174 9.14 4.05 10.12
N GLU A 175 8.88 2.76 10.00
CA GLU A 175 9.02 2.00 8.75
C GLU A 175 7.77 1.16 8.58
N LEU A 176 6.97 1.47 7.57
CA LEU A 176 5.65 0.89 7.40
C LEU A 176 5.66 -0.22 6.35
N PHE A 177 5.02 -1.34 6.67
CA PHE A 177 4.74 -2.45 5.76
C PHE A 177 3.24 -2.77 5.80
N LEU A 178 2.62 -2.96 4.64
CA LEU A 178 1.17 -3.18 4.55
C LEU A 178 0.88 -4.60 4.08
N ASP A 179 0.15 -5.37 4.89
CA ASP A 179 -0.47 -6.62 4.47
C ASP A 179 -1.92 -6.36 4.06
N TYR A 180 -2.28 -6.72 2.84
CA TYR A 180 -3.66 -6.67 2.34
C TYR A 180 -4.27 -8.07 2.32
N PHE A 181 -5.54 -8.16 2.71
CA PHE A 181 -6.27 -9.42 2.82
C PHE A 181 -7.52 -9.37 1.96
N LEU A 182 -7.57 -10.18 0.91
CA LEU A 182 -8.65 -10.19 -0.08
C LEU A 182 -9.35 -11.54 -0.15
N PRO A 183 -10.68 -11.58 -0.28
CA PRO A 183 -11.38 -12.83 -0.45
C PRO A 183 -11.03 -13.43 -1.82
N GLY A 184 -11.07 -14.76 -1.94
CA GLY A 184 -10.86 -15.40 -3.24
C GLY A 184 -12.01 -15.12 -4.21
N ASP A 185 -13.21 -15.48 -3.77
CA ASP A 185 -14.45 -15.35 -4.53
C ASP A 185 -15.40 -14.41 -3.77
N VAL A 186 -16.19 -13.64 -4.50
CA VAL A 186 -17.27 -12.79 -3.99
C VAL A 186 -18.58 -13.21 -4.64
N TYR A 187 -19.67 -13.13 -3.89
CA TYR A 187 -20.95 -13.67 -4.30
C TYR A 187 -22.01 -12.57 -4.40
N GLY A 188 -22.55 -12.41 -5.61
CA GLY A 188 -23.71 -11.58 -5.95
C GLY A 188 -24.64 -12.39 -6.85
N ASP A 189 -25.44 -11.68 -7.65
CA ASP A 189 -26.29 -12.29 -8.69
C ASP A 189 -25.45 -13.12 -9.67
N ASP A 190 -25.92 -14.31 -9.99
CA ASP A 190 -25.41 -15.11 -11.10
C ASP A 190 -26.26 -14.82 -12.35
N PRO A 191 -25.73 -14.08 -13.34
CA PRO A 191 -26.51 -13.73 -14.53
C PRO A 191 -26.89 -14.95 -15.40
N PHE A 192 -26.43 -16.16 -15.06
CA PHE A 192 -26.76 -17.41 -15.73
C PHE A 192 -27.88 -18.20 -15.05
N THR A 193 -28.35 -17.78 -13.87
CA THR A 193 -29.52 -18.36 -13.22
C THR A 193 -30.77 -17.52 -13.52
N SER A 194 -31.95 -18.13 -13.37
CA SER A 194 -33.22 -17.42 -13.54
C SER A 194 -33.67 -16.69 -12.27
N GLU A 195 -33.10 -17.07 -11.13
CA GLU A 195 -33.37 -16.48 -9.83
C GLU A 195 -32.35 -15.38 -9.58
N THR A 196 -32.73 -14.35 -8.82
CA THR A 196 -31.77 -13.31 -8.42
C THR A 196 -31.21 -13.64 -7.04
N GLU A 197 -29.90 -13.91 -6.95
CA GLU A 197 -29.25 -14.17 -5.66
C GLU A 197 -28.93 -12.86 -4.90
N PRO A 198 -29.20 -12.79 -3.59
CA PRO A 198 -28.81 -11.64 -2.80
C PRO A 198 -27.27 -11.59 -2.63
N PRO A 199 -26.65 -10.40 -2.74
CA PRO A 199 -25.23 -10.22 -2.43
C PRO A 199 -24.84 -10.71 -1.04
N ILE A 200 -23.73 -11.46 -0.97
CA ILE A 200 -23.10 -11.87 0.28
C ILE A 200 -22.00 -10.88 0.64
N PRO A 201 -22.07 -10.22 1.80
CA PRO A 201 -21.01 -9.34 2.27
C PRO A 201 -19.65 -10.05 2.37
N PHE A 202 -18.59 -9.36 2.00
CA PHE A 202 -17.21 -9.82 2.11
C PHE A 202 -16.33 -8.74 2.75
N SER A 203 -15.20 -9.18 3.32
CA SER A 203 -14.23 -8.33 4.00
C SER A 203 -13.03 -8.07 3.09
N LEU A 204 -12.62 -6.81 2.99
CA LEU A 204 -11.32 -6.38 2.48
C LEU A 204 -10.52 -5.85 3.66
N GLY A 205 -9.43 -6.52 4.01
CA GLY A 205 -8.61 -6.19 5.18
C GLY A 205 -7.29 -5.52 4.82
N VAL A 206 -6.79 -4.70 5.73
CA VAL A 206 -5.41 -4.20 5.72
C VAL A 206 -4.83 -4.24 7.14
N ARG A 207 -3.56 -4.62 7.25
CA ARG A 207 -2.74 -4.49 8.46
C ARG A 207 -1.51 -3.65 8.14
N VAL A 208 -1.34 -2.54 8.84
CA VAL A 208 -0.17 -1.65 8.72
C VAL A 208 0.76 -1.95 9.88
N LYS A 209 1.96 -2.45 9.59
CA LYS A 209 3.01 -2.80 10.57
C LYS A 209 4.03 -1.67 10.62
N ASN A 210 4.39 -1.20 11.81
CA ASN A 210 5.53 -0.31 12.01
C ASN A 210 6.75 -1.11 12.50
N ALA A 211 7.66 -1.42 11.59
CA ALA A 211 8.93 -2.08 11.88
C ALA A 211 10.04 -1.08 12.30
N GLY A 212 9.80 0.22 12.12
CA GLY A 212 10.74 1.27 12.45
C GLY A 212 10.84 1.52 13.95
N SER A 213 11.89 2.24 14.33
CA SER A 213 12.13 2.62 15.73
C SER A 213 11.41 3.92 16.14
N GLY A 214 10.78 4.63 15.19
CA GLY A 214 10.00 5.83 15.42
C GLY A 214 8.49 5.61 15.38
N GLU A 215 7.74 6.50 16.01
CA GLU A 215 6.28 6.53 15.97
C GLU A 215 5.80 7.02 14.60
N ALA A 216 4.77 6.38 14.05
CA ALA A 216 4.05 6.88 12.87
C ALA A 216 2.83 7.67 13.35
N TYR A 217 2.75 8.97 13.06
CA TYR A 217 1.65 9.83 13.49
C TYR A 217 0.65 10.09 12.37
N GLU A 218 -0.62 10.23 12.73
CA GLU A 218 -1.74 10.50 11.81
C GLU A 218 -1.75 9.60 10.57
N VAL A 219 -1.51 8.30 10.75
CA VAL A 219 -1.53 7.31 9.68
C VAL A 219 -2.96 7.15 9.17
N LYS A 220 -3.17 7.44 7.89
CA LYS A 220 -4.45 7.29 7.21
C LYS A 220 -4.27 6.57 5.89
N ILE A 221 -5.27 5.78 5.51
CA ILE A 221 -5.38 5.25 4.16
C ILE A 221 -6.64 5.80 3.52
N ASP A 222 -6.47 6.51 2.41
CA ASP A 222 -7.53 6.97 1.52
C ASP A 222 -7.66 5.97 0.37
N SER A 223 -8.73 5.17 0.40
CA SER A 223 -9.04 4.24 -0.69
C SER A 223 -9.82 4.96 -1.81
N ALA A 224 -9.47 4.70 -3.06
CA ALA A 224 -10.37 4.95 -4.19
C ALA A 224 -11.40 3.81 -4.30
N GLN A 225 -12.50 4.04 -5.03
CA GLN A 225 -13.44 2.95 -5.34
C GLN A 225 -12.75 1.87 -6.19
N PRO A 226 -13.00 0.57 -5.92
CA PRO A 226 -12.50 -0.51 -6.76
C PRO A 226 -12.89 -0.31 -8.23
N LYS A 227 -11.93 -0.46 -9.14
CA LYS A 227 -12.13 -0.45 -10.59
C LYS A 227 -12.14 -1.87 -11.12
N ILE A 228 -13.04 -2.14 -12.06
CA ILE A 228 -13.04 -3.39 -12.82
C ILE A 228 -12.06 -3.20 -13.99
N VAL A 229 -11.01 -4.01 -14.03
CA VAL A 229 -10.01 -3.96 -15.10
C VAL A 229 -10.14 -5.12 -16.09
N SER A 230 -11.00 -6.10 -15.79
CA SER A 230 -11.43 -7.09 -16.79
C SER A 230 -12.80 -7.64 -16.44
N ASN A 231 -13.75 -7.51 -17.35
CA ASN A 231 -14.96 -8.31 -17.38
C ASN A 231 -15.18 -8.76 -18.83
N GLN A 232 -14.93 -10.03 -19.13
CA GLN A 232 -15.07 -10.59 -20.49
C GLN A 232 -16.50 -10.51 -21.03
N GLN A 233 -17.48 -10.28 -20.16
CA GLN A 233 -18.90 -10.21 -20.47
C GLN A 233 -19.42 -8.76 -20.51
N GLY A 234 -18.60 -7.76 -20.15
CA GLY A 234 -18.98 -6.34 -20.19
C GLY A 234 -20.07 -5.93 -19.20
N LEU A 235 -20.35 -6.74 -18.18
CA LEU A 235 -21.34 -6.42 -17.14
C LEU A 235 -20.77 -5.34 -16.19
N PRO A 236 -21.53 -4.27 -15.90
CA PRO A 236 -21.14 -3.33 -14.86
C PRO A 236 -21.26 -4.02 -13.50
N VAL A 237 -20.16 -4.04 -12.73
CA VAL A 237 -20.16 -4.52 -11.33
C VAL A 237 -20.13 -3.30 -10.42
N HIS A 238 -21.08 -3.22 -9.49
CA HIS A 238 -21.16 -2.16 -8.50
C HIS A 238 -20.77 -2.71 -7.14
N TYR A 239 -19.88 -1.98 -6.47
CA TYR A 239 -19.52 -2.26 -5.09
C TYR A 239 -20.21 -1.27 -4.17
N LYS A 240 -20.65 -1.78 -3.02
CA LYS A 240 -21.15 -0.95 -1.93
C LYS A 240 -20.34 -1.26 -0.68
N ILE A 241 -19.85 -0.21 -0.03
CA ILE A 241 -19.30 -0.29 1.32
C ILE A 241 -20.48 -0.29 2.28
N LEU A 242 -20.57 -1.34 3.08
CA LEU A 242 -21.60 -1.52 4.09
C LEU A 242 -21.16 -0.94 5.43
N SER A 243 -19.88 -1.08 5.76
CA SER A 243 -19.24 -0.47 6.92
C SER A 243 -17.73 -0.50 6.77
N SER A 244 -17.06 0.37 7.50
CA SER A 244 -15.61 0.33 7.71
C SER A 244 -15.34 0.09 9.19
N GLU A 245 -14.19 -0.47 9.52
CA GLU A 245 -13.78 -0.74 10.89
C GLU A 245 -12.28 -0.52 11.03
N VAL A 246 -11.86 0.14 12.11
CA VAL A 246 -10.45 0.38 12.45
C VAL A 246 -10.21 -0.17 13.85
N ASN A 247 -9.22 -1.07 13.99
CA ASN A 247 -8.84 -1.68 15.26
C ASN A 247 -10.03 -2.23 16.08
N GLY A 248 -11.00 -2.87 15.41
CA GLY A 248 -12.18 -3.43 16.08
C GLY A 248 -13.39 -2.48 16.16
N GLU A 249 -13.18 -1.18 15.94
CA GLU A 249 -14.23 -0.17 16.08
C GLU A 249 -14.84 0.18 14.73
N ILE A 250 -16.17 0.05 14.63
CA ILE A 250 -16.92 0.40 13.42
C ILE A 250 -16.87 1.92 13.22
N THR A 251 -16.48 2.33 12.03
CA THR A 251 -16.47 3.72 11.57
C THR A 251 -17.57 3.97 10.54
N ASP A 252 -17.60 5.16 9.94
CA ASP A 252 -18.57 5.52 8.90
C ASP A 252 -18.39 4.69 7.61
N THR A 253 -19.37 4.74 6.70
CA THR A 253 -19.29 4.11 5.37
C THR A 253 -18.40 4.91 4.42
N GLU A 254 -17.15 5.10 4.80
CA GLU A 254 -16.14 5.83 4.05
C GLU A 254 -15.02 4.89 3.63
N LEU A 255 -14.40 5.22 2.50
CA LEU A 255 -13.21 4.53 1.99
C LEU A 255 -11.96 4.91 2.78
N THR A 256 -12.00 6.04 3.48
CA THR A 256 -10.92 6.51 4.33
C THR A 256 -10.95 5.80 5.67
N VAL A 257 -9.81 5.30 6.11
CA VAL A 257 -9.60 4.74 7.45
C VAL A 257 -8.48 5.49 8.14
N ASP A 258 -8.74 5.92 9.37
CA ASP A 258 -7.80 6.70 10.20
C ASP A 258 -7.28 5.81 11.32
N PHE A 259 -6.01 5.43 11.23
CA PHE A 259 -5.33 4.59 12.22
C PHE A 259 -4.76 5.42 13.37
N GLY A 260 -4.68 6.75 13.23
CA GLY A 260 -4.02 7.62 14.20
C GLY A 260 -2.54 7.29 14.33
N GLN A 261 -2.09 7.01 15.56
CA GLN A 261 -0.68 6.71 15.84
C GLN A 261 -0.40 5.20 15.81
N ILE A 262 0.71 4.80 15.20
CA ILE A 262 1.23 3.42 15.25
C ILE A 262 2.63 3.43 15.86
N ASP A 263 2.74 2.90 17.08
CA ASP A 263 3.99 2.84 17.84
C ASP A 263 5.04 1.89 17.21
N PRO A 264 6.33 2.07 17.53
CA PRO A 264 7.39 1.14 17.12
C PRO A 264 7.07 -0.32 17.49
N GLY A 265 7.20 -1.22 16.50
CA GLY A 265 6.94 -2.64 16.67
C GLY A 265 5.46 -3.00 16.85
N LYS A 266 4.53 -2.05 16.66
CA LYS A 266 3.08 -2.29 16.68
C LYS A 266 2.50 -2.31 15.28
N SER A 267 1.25 -2.74 15.19
CA SER A 267 0.45 -2.65 13.98
C SER A 267 -0.93 -2.10 14.28
N ALA A 268 -1.59 -1.63 13.23
CA ALA A 268 -3.00 -1.29 13.24
C ALA A 268 -3.71 -2.02 12.10
N THR A 269 -4.99 -2.31 12.28
CA THR A 269 -5.79 -3.04 11.30
C THR A 269 -7.02 -2.24 10.91
N ALA A 270 -7.42 -2.38 9.65
CA ALA A 270 -8.70 -1.89 9.18
C ALA A 270 -9.35 -2.91 8.25
N ARG A 271 -10.67 -2.84 8.15
CA ARG A 271 -11.45 -3.65 7.22
C ARG A 271 -12.61 -2.86 6.65
N TRP A 272 -12.87 -3.10 5.37
CA TRP A 272 -14.07 -2.65 4.69
C TRP A 272 -14.97 -3.85 4.47
N ILE A 273 -16.19 -3.78 5.00
CA ILE A 273 -17.23 -4.75 4.69
C ILE A 273 -17.95 -4.26 3.45
N MET A 274 -17.89 -5.04 2.38
CA MET A 274 -18.38 -4.67 1.06
C MET A 274 -19.37 -5.70 0.53
N SER A 275 -20.19 -5.32 -0.44
CA SER A 275 -21.00 -6.23 -1.24
C SER A 275 -20.88 -5.88 -2.72
N CYS A 276 -20.95 -6.88 -3.60
CA CYS A 276 -21.01 -6.71 -5.04
C CYS A 276 -22.34 -7.21 -5.58
N ASP A 277 -22.83 -6.60 -6.66
CA ASP A 277 -24.07 -7.00 -7.33
C ASP A 277 -23.93 -8.29 -8.15
N ILE A 278 -22.73 -8.61 -8.64
CA ILE A 278 -22.46 -9.79 -9.49
C ILE A 278 -21.38 -10.66 -8.85
N SER A 279 -21.56 -11.99 -8.92
CA SER A 279 -20.54 -12.95 -8.48
C SER A 279 -19.23 -12.84 -9.27
N GLY A 280 -18.09 -12.97 -8.61
CA GLY A 280 -16.78 -12.79 -9.23
C GLY A 280 -15.62 -13.35 -8.41
N ARG A 281 -14.40 -13.25 -8.95
CA ARG A 281 -13.16 -13.72 -8.32
C ARG A 281 -12.11 -12.62 -8.31
N PHE A 282 -11.55 -12.31 -7.15
CA PHE A 282 -10.34 -11.48 -7.09
C PHE A 282 -9.17 -12.26 -7.69
N VAL A 283 -8.58 -11.73 -8.75
CA VAL A 283 -7.41 -12.35 -9.41
C VAL A 283 -6.13 -11.51 -9.27
N ASP A 284 -6.26 -10.26 -8.83
CA ASP A 284 -5.15 -9.34 -8.65
C ASP A 284 -5.57 -8.22 -7.70
N PHE A 285 -4.59 -7.61 -7.03
CA PHE A 285 -4.78 -6.40 -6.24
C PHE A 285 -3.47 -5.62 -6.26
N THR A 286 -3.55 -4.38 -6.73
CA THR A 286 -2.41 -3.48 -6.78
C THR A 286 -2.70 -2.31 -5.84
N ALA A 287 -2.06 -2.31 -4.68
CA ALA A 287 -1.97 -1.09 -3.87
C ALA A 287 -0.89 -0.19 -4.47
N TYR A 288 -1.28 1.02 -4.83
CA TYR A 288 -0.33 2.08 -5.11
C TYR A 288 -0.02 2.80 -3.80
N TYR A 289 1.20 3.30 -3.69
CA TYR A 289 1.55 4.32 -2.72
C TYR A 289 2.42 5.32 -3.47
N SER A 290 2.07 6.60 -3.36
CA SER A 290 2.86 7.67 -3.96
C SER A 290 3.35 8.57 -2.85
N HIS A 291 4.65 8.80 -2.83
CA HIS A 291 5.22 9.89 -2.05
C HIS A 291 5.42 11.08 -2.98
N SER A 292 5.08 12.28 -2.52
CA SER A 292 5.21 13.47 -3.34
C SER A 292 6.69 13.72 -3.66
N ASP A 293 7.05 13.88 -4.95
CA ASP A 293 8.41 14.28 -5.37
C ASP A 293 8.84 15.58 -4.69
N GLU A 294 7.87 16.46 -4.46
CA GLU A 294 8.03 17.69 -3.70
C GLU A 294 8.49 17.47 -2.25
N LEU A 295 8.28 16.30 -1.69
CA LEU A 295 8.71 15.90 -0.36
C LEU A 295 9.83 14.86 -0.40
N GLY A 296 10.55 14.76 -1.52
CA GLY A 296 11.72 13.91 -1.69
C GLY A 296 11.43 12.51 -2.22
N GLY A 297 10.26 12.27 -2.82
CA GLY A 297 9.95 11.06 -3.59
C GLY A 297 10.43 9.74 -2.96
N GLN A 298 11.11 8.91 -3.77
CA GLN A 298 11.62 7.61 -3.32
C GLN A 298 12.70 7.73 -2.24
N LEU A 299 13.61 8.71 -2.36
CA LEU A 299 14.70 8.97 -1.39
C LEU A 299 14.18 9.06 0.05
N THR A 300 12.97 9.55 0.24
CA THR A 300 12.41 9.76 1.56
C THR A 300 11.34 8.72 1.93
N SER A 301 11.00 7.73 1.10
CA SER A 301 9.89 6.79 1.39
C SER A 301 10.11 6.03 2.71
N LEU A 302 9.11 6.05 3.60
CA LEU A 302 9.08 5.21 4.81
C LEU A 302 8.18 3.97 4.67
N ILE A 303 7.58 3.78 3.49
CA ILE A 303 6.87 2.56 3.15
C ILE A 303 7.89 1.60 2.53
N THR A 304 8.07 0.46 3.17
CA THR A 304 9.06 -0.57 2.79
C THR A 304 8.51 -1.57 1.79
N GLY A 305 7.18 -1.72 1.72
CA GLY A 305 6.52 -2.57 0.75
C GLY A 305 5.09 -2.91 1.13
N THR A 306 4.49 -3.75 0.30
CA THR A 306 3.14 -4.28 0.47
C THR A 306 3.12 -5.77 0.15
N ALA A 307 2.35 -6.56 0.87
CA ALA A 307 2.03 -7.94 0.54
C ALA A 307 0.53 -8.12 0.38
N THR A 308 0.13 -9.06 -0.47
CA THR A 308 -1.27 -9.41 -0.71
C THR A 308 -1.49 -10.87 -0.35
N HIS A 309 -2.48 -11.12 0.50
CA HIS A 309 -2.83 -12.44 1.01
C HIS A 309 -4.27 -12.80 0.65
N LYS A 310 -4.51 -14.08 0.36
CA LYS A 310 -5.88 -14.57 0.17
C LYS A 310 -6.54 -14.79 1.52
N LEU A 311 -7.47 -13.92 1.88
CA LEU A 311 -8.33 -14.05 3.05
C LEU A 311 -9.19 -15.31 2.95
N ILE A 312 -9.15 -16.11 4.01
CA ILE A 312 -10.01 -17.27 4.23
C ILE A 312 -11.16 -16.87 5.16
N HIS A 313 -10.83 -16.20 6.27
CA HIS A 313 -11.84 -15.71 7.21
C HIS A 313 -11.29 -14.61 8.12
N ASP A 314 -12.15 -13.67 8.55
CA ASP A 314 -11.89 -12.86 9.73
C ASP A 314 -12.08 -13.76 10.96
N VAL A 315 -11.06 -13.88 11.80
CA VAL A 315 -11.08 -14.72 13.00
C VAL A 315 -10.81 -13.88 14.24
N LEU A 316 -11.03 -14.44 15.43
CA LEU A 316 -10.56 -13.84 16.68
C LEU A 316 -9.65 -14.86 17.35
N VAL A 317 -8.40 -14.49 17.62
CA VAL A 317 -7.52 -15.35 18.41
C VAL A 317 -7.89 -15.20 19.90
N ASP A 318 -8.67 -16.13 20.42
CA ASP A 318 -9.24 -16.09 21.77
C ASP A 318 -8.30 -16.64 22.86
N LEU A 319 -7.00 -16.71 22.59
CA LEU A 319 -6.00 -17.15 23.56
C LEU A 319 -5.85 -16.15 24.72
N PRO A 320 -5.53 -16.61 25.96
CA PRO A 320 -5.34 -15.71 27.08
C PRO A 320 -4.27 -14.65 26.82
N GLY A 321 -4.64 -13.38 26.99
CA GLY A 321 -3.75 -12.23 26.81
C GLY A 321 -3.78 -11.60 25.42
N ARG A 322 -4.63 -12.08 24.51
CA ARG A 322 -4.93 -11.45 23.22
C ARG A 322 -5.95 -10.33 23.35
N ASP A 323 -5.94 -9.44 22.36
CA ASP A 323 -6.93 -8.37 22.26
C ASP A 323 -8.29 -8.88 21.77
N SER A 324 -9.24 -7.96 21.58
CA SER A 324 -10.58 -8.26 21.07
C SER A 324 -10.76 -7.85 19.60
N VAL A 325 -9.67 -7.55 18.90
CA VAL A 325 -9.70 -7.13 17.50
C VAL A 325 -9.66 -8.37 16.64
N ARG A 326 -10.53 -8.43 15.63
CA ARG A 326 -10.50 -9.56 14.69
C ARG A 326 -9.20 -9.54 13.88
N ASP A 327 -8.67 -10.73 13.64
CA ASP A 327 -7.45 -11.04 12.91
C ASP A 327 -7.79 -11.63 11.54
N PHE A 328 -6.77 -11.80 10.68
CA PHE A 328 -6.96 -12.31 9.33
C PHE A 328 -6.40 -13.73 9.21
N LEU A 329 -7.28 -14.74 9.08
CA LEU A 329 -6.86 -16.07 8.64
C LEU A 329 -6.70 -16.04 7.12
N ALA A 330 -5.49 -16.22 6.63
CA ALA A 330 -5.18 -16.10 5.20
C ALA A 330 -4.17 -17.16 4.75
N LEU A 331 -4.04 -17.30 3.43
CA LEU A 331 -2.93 -18.03 2.82
C LEU A 331 -1.74 -17.09 2.66
N ASP A 332 -0.56 -17.57 3.05
CA ASP A 332 0.71 -16.92 2.71
C ASP A 332 1.15 -17.21 1.27
N GLU A 333 2.34 -16.72 0.90
CA GLU A 333 2.92 -16.90 -0.44
C GLU A 333 3.19 -18.38 -0.80
N GLU A 334 3.37 -19.25 0.19
CA GLU A 334 3.60 -20.69 0.03
C GLU A 334 2.28 -21.49 0.06
N ALA A 335 1.14 -20.80 0.05
CA ALA A 335 -0.20 -21.37 0.20
C ALA A 335 -0.42 -22.15 1.51
N SER A 336 0.29 -21.75 2.56
CA SER A 336 0.11 -22.25 3.93
C SER A 336 -0.87 -21.35 4.70
N TYR A 337 -1.64 -21.94 5.62
CA TYR A 337 -2.58 -21.17 6.43
C TYR A 337 -1.85 -20.48 7.59
N LYS A 338 -2.11 -19.17 7.73
CA LYS A 338 -1.54 -18.33 8.78
C LYS A 338 -2.58 -17.35 9.29
N VAL A 339 -2.55 -17.07 10.58
CA VAL A 339 -3.32 -15.99 11.18
C VAL A 339 -2.40 -14.78 11.34
N TYR A 340 -2.77 -13.70 10.68
CA TYR A 340 -2.11 -12.42 10.76
C TYR A 340 -2.83 -11.60 11.84
N GLU A 341 -2.25 -11.61 13.04
CA GLU A 341 -2.82 -10.99 14.22
C GLU A 341 -2.65 -9.47 14.17
N SER A 342 -3.64 -8.78 14.73
CA SER A 342 -3.68 -7.33 14.91
C SER A 342 -2.60 -6.80 15.86
N GLU A 343 -2.10 -7.65 16.77
CA GLU A 343 -1.00 -7.38 17.69
C GLU A 343 0.41 -7.52 17.07
N ASN A 344 0.52 -7.48 15.74
CA ASN A 344 1.77 -7.58 14.98
C ASN A 344 2.45 -8.96 15.10
N VAL A 345 1.66 -10.03 15.19
CA VAL A 345 2.12 -11.42 15.27
C VAL A 345 1.59 -12.22 14.09
N ASP A 346 2.41 -13.12 13.56
CA ASP A 346 2.04 -14.02 12.49
C ASP A 346 2.06 -15.45 13.05
N THR A 347 0.88 -16.05 13.20
CA THR A 347 0.70 -17.35 13.87
C THR A 347 0.43 -18.45 12.86
N GLU A 348 1.29 -19.46 12.88
CA GLU A 348 1.10 -20.71 12.13
C GLU A 348 -0.13 -21.45 12.65
N VAL A 349 -0.95 -21.97 11.72
CA VAL A 349 -2.10 -22.79 12.07
C VAL A 349 -2.04 -24.16 11.40
N HIS A 350 -2.67 -25.14 12.03
CA HIS A 350 -2.75 -26.49 11.51
C HIS A 350 -4.15 -26.77 11.00
N ASP A 351 -4.24 -27.20 9.74
CA ASP A 351 -5.48 -27.69 9.17
C ASP A 351 -5.85 -29.05 9.78
N GLN A 352 -6.89 -29.05 10.61
CA GLN A 352 -7.45 -30.25 11.24
C GLN A 352 -8.69 -30.78 10.50
N SER A 353 -9.03 -30.24 9.32
CA SER A 353 -10.26 -30.60 8.61
C SER A 353 -10.33 -32.09 8.26
N THR A 354 -9.19 -32.75 8.10
CA THR A 354 -9.12 -34.21 7.85
C THR A 354 -9.41 -35.06 9.09
N LEU A 355 -9.32 -34.48 10.29
CA LEU A 355 -9.70 -35.11 11.55
C LEU A 355 -11.14 -34.80 11.94
N ALA A 356 -11.73 -33.75 11.38
CA ALA A 356 -13.11 -33.37 11.63
C ALA A 356 -14.08 -34.34 10.95
N SER A 357 -15.09 -34.77 11.69
CA SER A 357 -16.18 -35.61 11.20
C SER A 357 -17.52 -35.02 11.61
N LEU A 358 -18.48 -35.04 10.68
CA LEU A 358 -19.85 -34.63 10.94
C LEU A 358 -20.75 -35.88 10.97
N GLN A 359 -21.20 -36.26 12.16
CA GLN A 359 -22.07 -37.42 12.36
C GLN A 359 -23.50 -36.97 12.65
N GLN A 360 -24.47 -37.44 11.88
CA GLN A 360 -25.88 -37.20 12.20
C GLN A 360 -26.27 -38.00 13.45
N VAL A 361 -26.82 -37.32 14.46
CA VAL A 361 -27.24 -37.91 15.75
C VAL A 361 -28.76 -38.10 15.80
N SER A 362 -29.53 -37.21 15.15
CA SER A 362 -30.99 -37.35 14.96
C SER A 362 -31.46 -36.57 13.73
N ASP A 363 -32.77 -36.54 13.48
CA ASP A 363 -33.36 -35.63 12.50
C ASP A 363 -32.97 -34.19 12.87
N ASN A 364 -32.23 -33.53 11.97
CA ASN A 364 -31.66 -32.18 12.10
C ASN A 364 -30.64 -31.95 13.23
N GLU A 365 -30.07 -32.99 13.86
CA GLU A 365 -28.92 -32.83 14.77
C GLU A 365 -27.68 -33.53 14.21
N TYR A 366 -26.57 -32.79 14.18
CA TYR A 366 -25.27 -33.28 13.78
C TYR A 366 -24.25 -33.00 14.89
N LEU A 367 -23.42 -34.00 15.20
CA LEU A 367 -22.25 -33.87 16.04
C LEU A 367 -21.05 -33.63 15.15
N LEU A 368 -20.39 -32.49 15.35
CA LEU A 368 -19.04 -32.26 14.84
C LEU A 368 -18.06 -32.78 15.88
N SER A 369 -17.21 -33.73 15.49
CA SER A 369 -16.17 -34.33 16.35
C SER A 369 -14.84 -34.42 15.66
#